data_AF-A0A6G0U133-F1
#
_entry.id   AF-A0A6G0U133-F1
#
_cell.length_a   1.000
_cell.length_b   1.000
_cell.length_c   1.000
_cell.angle_alpha   90.00
_cell.angle_beta   90.00
_cell.angle_gamma   90.00
#
_symmetry.space_group_name_H-M   'P 1'
#
loop_
_entity.id
_entity.type
_entity.pdbx_description
1 polymer ?
#
loop_
_entity_poly.entity_id
_entity_poly.type
_entity_poly.pdbx_seq_one_letter_code
_entity_poly.pdbx_strand_id
1 'polypeptide(L)'
;MLRMSITIRHNQTFFPENKITYRTNHNFTSHFRPFYLCTTTMSLQYAFCLAFLSRTLLANCKTLPLFIVDDEVSTVRDLENRILDLIESSIRYYLRSDVDDDDVDLNLMLGVSIMKGQFMSCTDNPRMNYNTDFYKKYKLNTMIENLYSRFYKNNLLDSTKEILDHELWISPQTLIHKSNITLPSKIWYDKDILAKSDGYFRNISDKCISQVIFSCNVTYECFQLEFQNHFFRYALTHQVLYIHLLKKMNCKNMKYPNNVLKEIIHHKCTTVFEEAQNIAKDFEISDRYKDLFIEQIAVCGVQNMVDFFRPEWFSIIVSSIVRNDCIEYKNNKLSCDSHLTGVSLAALGVYWKFLCYKVNTYGVY
;
A
#
# COMPACT_ATOMS: atom_id res chain seq x y z
N MET A 1 5.17 -3.73 27.88
CA MET A 1 5.36 -2.26 27.80
C MET A 1 5.48 -1.92 26.31
N LEU A 2 4.47 -1.29 25.71
CA LEU A 2 4.52 -0.83 24.32
C LEU A 2 5.68 0.16 24.16
N ARG A 3 6.76 -0.22 23.48
CA ARG A 3 7.76 0.73 22.98
C ARG A 3 7.35 1.20 21.58
N MET A 4 6.28 1.99 21.55
CA MET A 4 6.32 3.19 20.71
C MET A 4 7.46 4.06 21.26
N SER A 5 8.29 4.65 20.40
CA SER A 5 9.30 5.62 20.86
C SER A 5 8.59 6.85 21.45
N ILE A 6 8.39 6.84 22.77
CA ILE A 6 7.88 7.94 23.55
C ILE A 6 9.09 8.64 24.19
N THR A 7 9.45 9.80 23.66
CA THR A 7 10.21 10.80 24.44
C THR A 7 9.19 11.70 25.13
N ILE A 8 8.91 11.46 26.41
CA ILE A 8 8.08 12.35 27.24
C ILE A 8 8.98 13.48 27.74
N ARG A 9 8.70 14.72 27.31
CA ARG A 9 9.00 15.90 28.14
C ARG A 9 7.68 16.46 28.65
N HIS A 10 7.58 16.54 29.97
CA HIS A 10 6.48 17.15 30.69
C HIS A 10 6.43 18.67 30.51
N ASN A 11 5.20 19.17 30.53
CA ASN A 11 4.75 20.54 30.82
C ASN A 11 5.25 21.66 29.91
N GLN A 12 4.33 22.20 29.11
CA GLN A 12 3.86 23.57 29.28
C GLN A 12 2.56 23.79 28.48
N THR A 13 1.49 24.08 29.22
CA THR A 13 0.31 24.82 28.76
C THR A 13 0.73 26.11 28.07
N PHE A 14 0.13 26.49 26.93
CA PHE A 14 -0.27 27.86 26.57
C PHE A 14 -0.91 27.87 25.16
N PHE A 15 -2.14 28.36 25.06
CA PHE A 15 -2.72 28.92 23.82
C PHE A 15 -1.88 30.16 23.42
N PRO A 16 -1.78 30.48 22.11
CA PRO A 16 -2.72 31.47 21.60
C PRO A 16 -3.22 31.24 20.16
N GLU A 17 -4.46 31.68 19.95
CA GLU A 17 -4.99 32.09 18.66
C GLU A 17 -4.04 33.06 17.95
N ASN A 18 -3.75 32.83 16.68
CA ASN A 18 -3.23 33.87 15.81
C ASN A 18 -4.05 33.92 14.52
N LYS A 19 -4.87 34.96 14.43
CA LYS A 19 -5.47 35.48 13.19
C LYS A 19 -4.36 35.83 12.21
N ILE A 20 -4.35 35.19 11.04
CA ILE A 20 -3.52 35.62 9.92
C ILE A 20 -4.32 36.63 9.09
N THR A 21 -3.92 37.89 9.19
CA THR A 21 -4.36 39.00 8.35
C THR A 21 -3.66 38.94 7.00
N TYR A 22 -4.43 38.93 5.90
CA TYR A 22 -3.91 39.12 4.55
C TYR A 22 -3.45 40.57 4.38
N ARG A 23 -2.18 40.76 4.01
CA ARG A 23 -1.66 42.05 3.53
C ARG A 23 -1.21 41.89 2.08
N THR A 24 -2.00 42.48 1.19
CA THR A 24 -1.70 42.68 -0.23
C THR A 24 -0.68 43.80 -0.42
N ASN A 25 0.27 43.56 -1.32
CA ASN A 25 0.86 44.47 -2.30
C ASN A 25 2.37 44.25 -2.41
N HIS A 26 2.86 43.90 -3.59
CA HIS A 26 3.80 44.78 -4.29
C HIS A 26 3.84 44.47 -5.80
N ASN A 27 3.85 45.57 -6.54
CA ASN A 27 3.90 45.75 -7.98
C ASN A 27 5.05 45.00 -8.65
N PHE A 28 4.78 44.38 -9.80
CA PHE A 28 5.81 44.08 -10.80
C PHE A 28 5.53 44.85 -12.07
N THR A 29 6.43 45.78 -12.37
CA THR A 29 6.54 46.55 -13.60
C THR A 29 7.05 45.66 -14.74
N SER A 30 6.32 45.69 -15.85
CA SER A 30 6.65 45.08 -17.12
C SER A 30 7.76 45.84 -17.86
N HIS A 31 8.80 45.14 -18.29
CA HIS A 31 9.62 45.58 -19.42
C HIS A 31 9.66 44.51 -20.52
N PHE A 32 9.26 44.97 -21.70
CA PHE A 32 9.17 44.24 -22.96
C PHE A 32 10.42 44.48 -23.81
N ARG A 33 10.72 43.48 -24.66
CA ARG A 33 11.51 43.45 -25.93
C ARG A 33 12.90 42.79 -25.83
N PRO A 34 13.41 42.21 -26.95
CA PRO A 34 12.73 41.58 -28.09
C PRO A 34 13.30 40.20 -28.50
N PHE A 35 12.57 39.56 -29.40
CA PHE A 35 12.91 38.37 -30.18
C PHE A 35 14.31 38.43 -30.83
N TYR A 36 15.02 37.31 -30.79
CA TYR A 36 16.04 36.94 -31.77
C TYR A 36 15.62 35.65 -32.50
N LEU A 37 15.46 35.77 -33.81
CA LEU A 37 15.44 34.66 -34.77
C LEU A 37 16.81 33.97 -34.73
N CYS A 38 16.83 32.65 -34.53
CA CYS A 38 17.99 31.84 -34.82
C CYS A 38 17.67 31.01 -36.08
N THR A 39 18.17 31.49 -37.21
CA THR A 39 18.25 30.74 -38.47
C THR A 39 19.43 29.79 -38.38
N THR A 40 19.19 28.47 -38.43
CA THR A 40 20.24 27.48 -38.70
C THR A 40 19.93 26.73 -39.98
N THR A 41 20.78 26.97 -40.97
CA THR A 41 20.92 26.19 -42.19
C THR A 41 21.35 24.77 -41.84
N MET A 42 20.48 23.77 -42.05
CA MET A 42 20.85 22.36 -41.95
C MET A 42 21.69 21.96 -43.17
N SER A 43 22.91 21.50 -42.93
CA SER A 43 23.74 20.86 -43.96
C SER A 43 23.23 19.45 -44.26
N LEU A 44 23.30 19.06 -45.52
CA LEU A 44 22.73 17.84 -46.10
C LEU A 44 23.39 16.52 -45.63
N GLN A 45 24.27 16.56 -44.62
CA GLN A 45 24.99 15.38 -44.12
C GLN A 45 24.40 14.76 -42.84
N TYR A 46 23.41 15.38 -42.20
CA TYR A 46 22.70 14.81 -41.04
C TYR A 46 21.42 14.02 -41.38
N ALA A 47 20.95 14.06 -42.63
CA ALA A 47 19.76 13.33 -43.07
C ALA A 47 19.99 11.81 -43.21
N PHE A 48 21.25 11.37 -43.38
CA PHE A 48 21.58 9.95 -43.52
C PHE A 48 21.77 9.22 -42.19
N CYS A 49 22.09 9.92 -41.09
CA CYS A 49 22.18 9.30 -39.77
C CYS A 49 20.80 9.03 -39.13
N LEU A 50 19.78 9.83 -39.43
CA LEU A 50 18.42 9.62 -38.92
C LEU A 50 17.68 8.47 -39.65
N ALA A 51 18.05 8.16 -40.90
CA ALA A 51 17.46 7.06 -41.65
C ALA A 51 18.02 5.67 -41.25
N PHE A 52 19.23 5.61 -40.69
CA PHE A 52 19.82 4.36 -40.19
C PHE A 52 19.48 4.08 -38.72
N LEU A 53 19.28 5.12 -37.88
CA LEU A 53 18.80 4.96 -36.51
C LEU A 53 17.32 4.56 -36.44
N SER A 54 16.51 4.90 -37.44
CA SER A 54 15.11 4.46 -37.49
C SER A 54 14.96 2.98 -37.87
N ARG A 55 15.87 2.41 -38.66
CA ARG A 55 15.82 0.97 -39.03
C ARG A 55 16.32 0.04 -37.91
N THR A 56 17.25 0.46 -37.08
CA THR A 56 17.67 -0.32 -35.90
C THR A 56 16.71 -0.18 -34.72
N LEU A 57 15.96 0.92 -34.61
CA LEU A 57 14.92 1.09 -33.59
C LEU A 57 13.55 0.49 -33.97
N LEU A 58 13.24 0.33 -35.27
CA LEU A 58 12.00 -0.33 -35.72
C LEU A 58 12.12 -1.85 -35.87
N ALA A 59 13.32 -2.42 -35.87
CA ALA A 59 13.53 -3.87 -35.93
C ALA A 59 13.31 -4.60 -34.59
N ASN A 60 13.09 -3.86 -33.49
CA ASN A 60 12.83 -4.42 -32.16
C ASN A 60 11.43 -4.11 -31.61
N CYS A 61 10.51 -3.63 -32.46
CA CYS A 61 9.09 -3.67 -32.13
C CYS A 61 8.59 -5.11 -32.31
N LYS A 62 8.91 -5.97 -31.33
CA LYS A 62 8.09 -7.15 -31.09
C LYS A 62 6.69 -6.62 -30.80
N THR A 63 5.82 -6.73 -31.79
CA THR A 63 4.38 -6.80 -31.57
C THR A 63 4.16 -7.69 -30.35
N LEU A 64 3.63 -7.11 -29.27
CA LEU A 64 3.15 -7.87 -28.12
C LEU A 64 2.30 -9.02 -28.69
N PRO A 65 2.56 -10.29 -28.35
CA PRO A 65 1.76 -11.36 -28.89
C PRO A 65 0.34 -11.15 -28.39
N LEU A 66 -0.57 -11.07 -29.36
CA LEU A 66 -2.01 -11.22 -29.17
C LEU A 66 -2.20 -12.46 -28.27
N PHE A 67 -2.81 -12.28 -27.09
CA PHE A 67 -2.96 -13.32 -26.07
C PHE A 67 -3.64 -14.56 -26.67
N ILE A 68 -2.87 -15.63 -26.85
CA ILE A 68 -3.38 -16.96 -27.18
C ILE A 68 -3.74 -17.63 -25.85
N VAL A 69 -4.98 -18.12 -25.76
CA VAL A 69 -5.68 -18.57 -24.54
C VAL A 69 -4.94 -19.67 -23.73
N ASP A 70 -3.96 -20.36 -24.31
CA ASP A 70 -3.13 -21.36 -23.61
C ASP A 70 -1.90 -20.76 -22.88
N ASP A 71 -1.38 -19.60 -23.31
CA ASP A 71 -0.28 -18.88 -22.61
C ASP A 71 -0.77 -18.15 -21.34
N GLU A 72 -2.07 -17.87 -21.25
CA GLU A 72 -2.64 -17.16 -20.11
C GLU A 72 -2.69 -18.05 -18.85
N VAL A 73 -2.92 -19.35 -19.02
CA VAL A 73 -2.97 -20.29 -17.89
C VAL A 73 -1.57 -20.59 -17.35
N SER A 74 -0.56 -20.70 -18.21
CA SER A 74 0.84 -20.87 -17.80
C SER A 74 1.33 -19.61 -17.07
N THR A 75 1.07 -18.42 -17.62
CA THR A 75 1.48 -17.15 -16.99
C THR A 75 0.80 -16.87 -15.65
N VAL A 76 -0.50 -17.19 -15.51
CA VAL A 76 -1.20 -17.09 -14.22
C VAL A 76 -0.61 -18.06 -13.20
N ARG A 77 -0.39 -19.32 -13.57
CA ARG A 77 0.23 -20.32 -12.69
C ARG A 77 1.66 -19.94 -12.29
N ASP A 78 2.41 -19.34 -13.21
CA ASP A 78 3.76 -18.84 -12.94
C ASP A 78 3.73 -17.68 -11.95
N LEU A 79 2.75 -16.77 -12.07
CA LEU A 79 2.56 -15.67 -11.13
C LEU A 79 2.10 -16.16 -9.75
N GLU A 80 1.15 -17.11 -9.69
CA GLU A 80 0.72 -17.75 -8.43
C GLU A 80 1.90 -18.42 -7.71
N ASN A 81 2.70 -19.21 -8.43
CA ASN A 81 3.89 -19.84 -7.86
C ASN A 81 4.91 -18.80 -7.39
N ARG A 82 5.14 -17.75 -8.19
CA ARG A 82 6.06 -16.67 -7.82
C ARG A 82 5.61 -15.94 -6.56
N ILE A 83 4.31 -15.69 -6.39
CA ILE A 83 3.76 -15.09 -5.17
C ILE A 83 4.02 -16.00 -3.96
N LEU A 84 3.75 -17.30 -4.08
CA LEU A 84 4.00 -18.25 -2.99
C LEU A 84 5.48 -18.35 -2.63
N ASP A 85 6.36 -18.37 -3.64
CA ASP A 85 7.80 -18.47 -3.43
C ASP A 85 8.36 -17.20 -2.75
N LEU A 86 7.83 -16.02 -3.09
CA LEU A 86 8.17 -14.76 -2.42
C LEU A 86 7.72 -14.76 -0.96
N ILE A 87 6.47 -15.16 -0.69
CA ILE A 87 5.93 -15.26 0.67
C ILE A 87 6.76 -16.25 1.49
N GLU A 88 7.06 -17.43 0.92
CA GLU A 88 7.86 -18.45 1.58
C GLU A 88 9.25 -17.91 1.92
N SER A 89 9.91 -17.25 0.97
CA SER A 89 11.24 -16.68 1.17
C SER A 89 11.24 -15.62 2.28
N SER A 90 10.26 -14.70 2.27
CA SER A 90 10.12 -13.66 3.29
C SER A 90 9.88 -14.23 4.68
N ILE A 91 8.95 -15.17 4.84
CA ILE A 91 8.69 -15.79 6.15
C ILE A 91 9.89 -16.61 6.61
N ARG A 92 10.56 -17.33 5.70
CA ARG A 92 11.75 -18.11 6.03
C ARG A 92 12.85 -17.23 6.60
N TYR A 93 13.06 -16.02 6.06
CA TYR A 93 14.04 -15.07 6.59
C TYR A 93 13.84 -14.82 8.10
N TYR A 94 12.61 -14.53 8.52
CA TYR A 94 12.26 -14.26 9.92
C TYR A 94 12.20 -15.50 10.82
N LEU A 95 12.24 -16.71 10.24
CA LEU A 95 12.34 -17.97 10.99
C LEU A 95 13.79 -18.43 11.19
N ARG A 96 14.79 -17.76 10.61
CA ARG A 96 16.18 -18.13 10.82
C ARG A 96 16.61 -17.84 12.25
N SER A 97 17.53 -18.66 12.75
CA SER A 97 18.04 -18.56 14.13
C SER A 97 18.92 -17.33 14.38
N ASP A 98 19.44 -16.70 13.33
CA ASP A 98 20.28 -15.49 13.40
C ASP A 98 19.50 -14.18 13.39
N VAL A 99 18.20 -14.22 13.10
CA VAL A 99 17.30 -13.05 13.19
C VAL A 99 16.85 -12.87 14.63
N ASP A 100 16.76 -11.64 15.13
CA ASP A 100 16.32 -11.38 16.50
C ASP A 100 14.82 -11.70 16.64
N ASP A 101 14.38 -12.14 17.82
CA ASP A 101 12.95 -12.27 18.07
C ASP A 101 12.24 -10.91 18.04
N ASP A 102 12.94 -9.82 18.39
CA ASP A 102 12.42 -8.45 18.32
C ASP A 102 12.15 -7.98 16.87
N ASP A 103 12.77 -8.62 15.86
CA ASP A 103 12.50 -8.36 14.44
C ASP A 103 11.17 -8.99 13.97
N VAL A 104 10.64 -9.97 14.72
CA VAL A 104 9.29 -10.50 14.54
C VAL A 104 8.34 -9.64 15.36
N ASP A 105 8.05 -8.45 14.83
CA ASP A 105 7.23 -7.45 15.50
C ASP A 105 5.75 -7.46 15.05
N LEU A 106 4.97 -6.54 15.62
CA LEU A 106 3.55 -6.41 15.30
C LEU A 106 3.31 -5.97 13.84
N ASN A 107 4.22 -5.20 13.24
CA ASN A 107 4.07 -4.73 11.86
C ASN A 107 4.17 -5.90 10.89
N LEU A 108 5.19 -6.75 11.08
CA LEU A 108 5.34 -7.98 10.31
C LEU A 108 4.12 -8.88 10.48
N MET A 109 3.71 -9.13 11.73
CA MET A 109 2.62 -10.06 12.03
C MET A 109 1.26 -9.57 11.54
N LEU A 110 1.00 -8.27 11.56
CA LEU A 110 -0.20 -7.68 10.97
C LEU A 110 -0.25 -7.95 9.47
N GLY A 111 0.87 -7.76 8.77
CA GLY A 111 1.01 -8.10 7.36
C GLY A 111 0.76 -9.57 7.05
N VAL A 112 1.33 -10.46 7.86
CA VAL A 112 1.11 -11.93 7.78
C VAL A 112 -0.36 -12.28 8.02
N SER A 113 -1.02 -11.63 8.98
CA SER A 113 -2.45 -11.85 9.27
C SER A 113 -3.33 -11.41 8.10
N ILE A 114 -3.08 -10.23 7.54
CA ILE A 114 -3.80 -9.72 6.36
C ILE A 114 -3.63 -10.68 5.18
N MET A 115 -2.39 -11.11 4.92
CA MET A 115 -2.06 -12.07 3.88
C MET A 115 -2.81 -13.40 4.07
N LYS A 116 -2.79 -13.97 5.29
CA LYS A 116 -3.51 -15.20 5.64
C LYS A 116 -5.02 -15.03 5.41
N GLY A 117 -5.60 -13.90 5.82
CA GLY A 117 -7.00 -13.57 5.55
C GLY A 117 -7.33 -13.52 4.06
N GLN A 118 -6.44 -12.98 3.22
CA GLN A 118 -6.65 -12.98 1.76
C GLN A 118 -6.58 -14.40 1.17
N PHE A 119 -5.65 -15.23 1.64
CA PHE A 119 -5.57 -16.63 1.22
C PHE A 119 -6.82 -17.42 1.60
N MET A 120 -7.40 -17.11 2.76
CA MET A 120 -8.62 -17.76 3.25
C MET A 120 -9.89 -17.23 2.59
N SER A 121 -9.85 -16.07 1.93
CA SER A 121 -10.96 -15.59 1.09
C SER A 121 -11.16 -16.41 -0.20
N CYS A 122 -10.28 -17.38 -0.47
CA CYS A 122 -10.22 -18.22 -1.65
C CYS A 122 -10.69 -19.66 -1.42
N THR A 123 -11.86 -19.83 -0.82
CA THR A 123 -12.40 -21.15 -0.42
C THR A 123 -12.84 -22.03 -1.59
N ASP A 124 -13.20 -21.45 -2.74
CA ASP A 124 -13.86 -22.17 -3.84
C ASP A 124 -13.08 -22.16 -5.16
N ASN A 125 -11.74 -22.27 -5.15
CA ASN A 125 -10.96 -22.29 -6.40
C ASN A 125 -10.80 -23.72 -6.97
N PRO A 126 -11.54 -24.11 -8.03
CA PRO A 126 -11.48 -25.44 -8.63
C PRO A 126 -10.19 -25.72 -9.42
N ARG A 127 -9.31 -24.73 -9.63
CA ARG A 127 -8.03 -24.91 -10.35
C ARG A 127 -6.88 -25.40 -9.47
N MET A 128 -7.09 -25.52 -8.15
CA MET A 128 -6.05 -26.03 -7.27
C MET A 128 -5.70 -27.47 -7.64
N ASN A 129 -4.45 -27.69 -8.06
CA ASN A 129 -3.95 -29.02 -8.28
C ASN A 129 -3.68 -29.64 -6.91
N TYR A 130 -4.57 -30.54 -6.49
CA TYR A 130 -4.72 -31.03 -5.13
C TYR A 130 -3.43 -31.59 -4.48
N ASN A 131 -2.41 -31.97 -5.24
CA ASN A 131 -1.20 -32.59 -4.69
C ASN A 131 -0.02 -31.61 -4.50
N THR A 132 0.33 -30.80 -5.50
CA THR A 132 1.48 -29.88 -5.40
C THR A 132 1.15 -28.62 -4.60
N ASP A 133 -0.05 -28.07 -4.80
CA ASP A 133 -0.45 -26.83 -4.15
C ASP A 133 -0.77 -27.06 -2.68
N PHE A 134 -1.24 -28.27 -2.33
CA PHE A 134 -1.51 -28.67 -0.96
C PHE A 134 -0.22 -28.73 -0.12
N TYR A 135 0.86 -29.33 -0.65
CA TYR A 135 2.13 -29.39 0.08
C TYR A 135 2.72 -28.00 0.32
N LYS A 136 2.73 -27.13 -0.71
CA LYS A 136 3.20 -25.74 -0.56
C LYS A 136 2.37 -24.98 0.48
N LYS A 137 1.04 -25.08 0.43
CA LYS A 137 0.15 -24.43 1.42
C LYS A 137 0.32 -24.97 2.83
N TYR A 138 0.42 -26.28 3.00
CA TYR A 138 0.64 -26.92 4.30
C TYR A 138 1.96 -26.47 4.92
N LYS A 139 3.04 -26.48 4.12
CA LYS A 139 4.35 -26.00 4.53
C LYS A 139 4.30 -24.53 4.92
N LEU A 140 3.67 -23.69 4.10
CA LEU A 140 3.52 -22.28 4.38
C LEU A 140 2.71 -22.03 5.66
N ASN A 141 1.60 -22.74 5.86
CA ASN A 141 0.81 -22.66 7.09
C ASN A 141 1.66 -23.04 8.31
N THR A 142 2.46 -24.11 8.22
CA THR A 142 3.39 -24.51 9.29
C THR A 142 4.40 -23.40 9.59
N MET A 143 4.95 -22.74 8.57
CA MET A 143 5.86 -21.61 8.74
C MET A 143 5.17 -20.41 9.41
N ILE A 144 3.94 -20.10 9.01
CA ILE A 144 3.13 -19.04 9.62
C ILE A 144 2.88 -19.33 11.10
N GLU A 145 2.46 -20.55 11.46
CA GLU A 145 2.23 -20.93 12.86
C GLU A 145 3.52 -20.86 13.70
N ASN A 146 4.68 -21.24 13.13
CA ASN A 146 5.97 -21.06 13.79
C ASN A 146 6.30 -19.57 14.02
N LEU A 147 5.96 -18.70 13.07
CA LEU A 147 6.19 -17.26 13.18
C LEU A 147 5.28 -16.65 14.27
N TYR A 148 4.00 -17.04 14.33
CA TYR A 148 3.10 -16.68 15.42
C TYR A 148 3.61 -17.16 16.78
N SER A 149 4.08 -18.41 16.86
CA SER A 149 4.66 -18.97 18.09
C SER A 149 5.87 -18.14 18.55
N ARG A 150 6.75 -17.75 17.61
CA ARG A 150 7.89 -16.86 17.87
C ARG A 150 7.45 -15.49 18.39
N PHE A 151 6.50 -14.85 17.71
CA PHE A 151 5.94 -13.56 18.10
C PHE A 151 5.35 -13.58 19.53
N TYR A 152 4.51 -14.58 19.84
CA TYR A 152 3.78 -14.64 21.11
C TYR A 152 4.66 -15.05 22.30
N LYS A 153 5.83 -15.65 22.10
CA LYS A 153 6.79 -15.90 23.19
C LYS A 153 7.17 -14.61 23.91
N ASN A 154 7.29 -13.51 23.17
CA ASN A 154 7.75 -12.22 23.70
C ASN A 154 6.61 -11.18 23.80
N ASN A 155 5.44 -11.46 23.20
CA ASN A 155 4.28 -10.56 23.16
C ASN A 155 3.02 -11.24 23.69
N LEU A 156 2.68 -11.00 24.97
CA LEU A 156 1.59 -11.70 25.67
C LEU A 156 0.28 -10.89 25.78
N LEU A 157 0.13 -9.78 25.07
CA LEU A 157 -1.05 -8.92 25.22
C LEU A 157 -2.24 -9.49 24.44
N ASP A 158 -3.39 -9.68 25.09
CA ASP A 158 -4.57 -10.33 24.48
C ASP A 158 -5.15 -9.53 23.30
N SER A 159 -5.13 -8.19 23.38
CA SER A 159 -5.50 -7.30 22.26
C SER A 159 -4.68 -7.52 20.98
N THR A 160 -3.44 -7.98 21.13
CA THR A 160 -2.58 -8.26 19.98
C THR A 160 -3.06 -9.52 19.27
N LYS A 161 -3.64 -10.48 20.00
CA LYS A 161 -4.26 -11.66 19.37
C LYS A 161 -5.49 -11.27 18.57
N GLU A 162 -6.27 -10.29 19.04
CA GLU A 162 -7.46 -9.82 18.34
C GLU A 162 -7.12 -9.20 16.98
N ILE A 163 -6.23 -8.21 16.91
CA ILE A 163 -5.86 -7.58 15.62
C ILE A 163 -5.18 -8.57 14.65
N LEU A 164 -4.49 -9.57 15.20
CA LEU A 164 -3.81 -10.59 14.42
C LEU A 164 -4.72 -11.74 13.98
N ASP A 165 -6.01 -11.71 14.32
CA ASP A 165 -6.97 -12.66 13.80
C ASP A 165 -7.21 -12.43 12.31
N HIS A 166 -6.80 -13.42 11.51
CA HIS A 166 -6.98 -13.45 10.06
C HIS A 166 -8.44 -13.27 9.62
N GLU A 167 -9.45 -13.64 10.43
CA GLU A 167 -10.87 -13.47 10.10
C GLU A 167 -11.27 -12.01 9.91
N LEU A 168 -10.63 -11.10 10.65
CA LEU A 168 -10.81 -9.65 10.48
C LEU A 168 -10.41 -9.19 9.08
N TRP A 169 -9.51 -9.92 8.43
CA TRP A 169 -8.90 -9.54 7.17
C TRP A 169 -9.48 -10.28 5.97
N ILE A 170 -10.35 -11.28 6.16
CA ILE A 170 -11.02 -11.95 5.04
C ILE A 170 -11.84 -10.94 4.23
N SER A 171 -11.47 -10.80 2.96
CA SER A 171 -12.16 -9.94 2.00
C SER A 171 -13.52 -10.53 1.59
N PRO A 172 -14.51 -9.70 1.24
CA PRO A 172 -15.71 -10.19 0.56
C PRO A 172 -15.36 -10.74 -0.84
N GLN A 173 -16.30 -11.39 -1.54
CA GLN A 173 -16.07 -11.80 -2.94
C GLN A 173 -16.42 -10.71 -3.96
N THR A 174 -17.27 -9.74 -3.59
CA THR A 174 -17.71 -8.68 -4.49
C THR A 174 -16.56 -7.72 -4.82
N LEU A 175 -16.18 -7.67 -6.10
CA LEU A 175 -15.21 -6.73 -6.64
C LEU A 175 -15.80 -5.34 -6.74
N ILE A 176 -14.99 -4.32 -6.48
CA ILE A 176 -15.36 -2.92 -6.68
C ILE A 176 -14.31 -2.24 -7.57
N HIS A 177 -14.78 -1.31 -8.41
CA HIS A 177 -13.92 -0.44 -9.20
C HIS A 177 -13.87 0.95 -8.59
N LYS A 178 -12.78 1.68 -8.82
CA LYS A 178 -12.62 3.06 -8.42
C LYS A 178 -13.72 3.95 -8.99
N SER A 179 -14.08 5.01 -8.27
CA SER A 179 -14.95 6.05 -8.80
C SER A 179 -14.19 7.01 -9.72
N ASN A 180 -14.91 7.70 -10.60
CA ASN A 180 -14.37 8.83 -11.32
C ASN A 180 -14.35 10.05 -10.39
N ILE A 181 -13.18 10.38 -9.85
CA ILE A 181 -12.95 11.59 -9.07
C ILE A 181 -11.92 12.46 -9.76
N THR A 182 -12.03 13.78 -9.59
CA THR A 182 -10.99 14.72 -10.01
C THR A 182 -10.26 15.19 -8.76
N LEU A 183 -8.99 14.81 -8.62
CA LEU A 183 -8.17 15.29 -7.53
C LEU A 183 -7.52 16.64 -7.88
N PRO A 184 -7.36 17.57 -6.91
CA PRO A 184 -6.65 18.81 -7.15
C PRO A 184 -5.18 18.53 -7.50
N SER A 185 -4.71 19.01 -8.65
CA SER A 185 -3.37 18.77 -9.19
C SER A 185 -2.22 19.29 -8.31
N LYS A 186 -2.48 20.24 -7.41
CA LYS A 186 -1.45 20.97 -6.65
C LYS A 186 -1.11 20.36 -5.28
N ILE A 187 -1.95 19.46 -4.75
CA ILE A 187 -1.82 18.94 -3.38
C ILE A 187 -0.59 18.03 -3.20
N TRP A 188 -0.05 17.48 -4.29
CA TRP A 188 0.97 16.42 -4.26
C TRP A 188 2.40 16.90 -4.02
N TYR A 189 2.68 18.17 -4.30
CA TYR A 189 4.04 18.63 -4.58
C TYR A 189 4.70 19.45 -3.46
N ASP A 190 3.99 19.81 -2.37
CA ASP A 190 4.63 20.47 -1.23
C ASP A 190 5.19 19.45 -0.23
N LYS A 191 6.35 18.89 -0.60
CA LYS A 191 6.95 17.70 0.03
C LYS A 191 7.19 17.85 1.53
N ASP A 192 7.61 19.02 2.00
CA ASP A 192 8.03 19.23 3.40
C ASP A 192 6.88 19.53 4.36
N ILE A 193 5.85 20.24 3.87
CA ILE A 193 4.63 20.52 4.66
C ILE A 193 3.82 19.25 4.82
N LEU A 194 3.69 18.48 3.73
CA LEU A 194 2.91 17.24 3.74
C LEU A 194 3.55 16.16 4.60
N ALA A 195 4.88 16.01 4.59
CA ALA A 195 5.55 14.96 5.38
C ALA A 195 5.40 15.15 6.90
N LYS A 196 5.50 16.39 7.41
CA LYS A 196 5.31 16.67 8.84
C LYS A 196 3.85 16.49 9.28
N SER A 197 2.92 16.95 8.44
CA SER A 197 1.48 16.81 8.68
C SER A 197 1.07 15.33 8.66
N ASP A 198 1.50 14.58 7.66
CA ASP A 198 1.19 13.17 7.49
C ASP A 198 1.68 12.32 8.68
N GLY A 199 2.94 12.50 9.11
CA GLY A 199 3.45 11.81 10.31
C GLY A 199 2.69 12.15 11.59
N TYR A 200 2.23 13.41 11.74
CA TYR A 200 1.40 13.82 12.88
C TYR A 200 0.04 13.10 12.87
N PHE A 201 -0.64 13.09 11.73
CA PHE A 201 -1.96 12.47 11.60
C PHE A 201 -1.90 10.95 11.65
N ARG A 202 -0.86 10.33 11.08
CA ARG A 202 -0.57 8.90 11.23
C ARG A 202 -0.53 8.49 12.71
N ASN A 203 0.25 9.21 13.52
CA ASN A 203 0.38 8.93 14.95
C ASN A 203 -0.94 9.12 15.73
N ILE A 204 -1.82 10.01 15.27
CA ILE A 204 -3.16 10.14 15.85
C ILE A 204 -4.00 8.93 15.45
N SER A 205 -3.95 8.56 14.18
CA SER A 205 -4.72 7.43 13.66
C SER A 205 -4.35 6.11 14.33
N ASP A 206 -3.07 5.89 14.64
CA ASP A 206 -2.63 4.73 15.42
C ASP A 206 -3.31 4.66 16.80
N LYS A 207 -3.48 5.81 17.47
CA LYS A 207 -4.20 5.88 18.74
C LYS A 207 -5.68 5.60 18.56
N CYS A 208 -6.27 6.03 17.46
CA CYS A 208 -7.67 5.80 17.15
C CYS A 208 -7.96 4.33 16.80
N ILE A 209 -7.09 3.72 15.99
CA ILE A 209 -7.10 2.28 15.69
C ILE A 209 -6.95 1.47 16.98
N SER A 210 -6.04 1.87 17.86
CA SER A 210 -5.89 1.27 19.18
C SER A 210 -7.21 1.33 19.97
N GLN A 211 -7.90 2.47 20.06
CA GLN A 211 -9.20 2.53 20.75
C GLN A 211 -10.24 1.54 20.20
N VAL A 212 -10.27 1.35 18.88
CA VAL A 212 -11.14 0.36 18.22
C VAL A 212 -10.79 -1.05 18.68
N ILE A 213 -9.52 -1.44 18.56
CA ILE A 213 -9.04 -2.79 18.90
C ILE A 213 -9.27 -3.09 20.38
N PHE A 214 -8.82 -2.22 21.27
CA PHE A 214 -8.79 -2.54 22.71
C PHE A 214 -10.15 -2.46 23.40
N SER A 215 -11.08 -1.63 22.90
CA SER A 215 -12.26 -1.29 23.68
C SER A 215 -13.52 -1.07 22.87
N CYS A 216 -13.42 -0.90 21.54
CA CYS A 216 -14.49 -0.35 20.72
C CYS A 216 -15.10 0.98 21.25
N ASN A 217 -14.45 1.64 22.22
CA ASN A 217 -14.89 2.89 22.82
C ASN A 217 -14.13 4.06 22.18
N VAL A 218 -14.56 4.42 20.98
CA VAL A 218 -13.93 5.48 20.20
C VAL A 218 -14.38 6.86 20.68
N THR A 219 -13.40 7.69 21.00
CA THR A 219 -13.61 9.12 21.28
C THR A 219 -14.20 9.88 20.09
N TYR A 220 -14.94 10.95 20.39
CA TYR A 220 -15.47 11.85 19.36
C TYR A 220 -14.35 12.48 18.50
N GLU A 221 -13.19 12.77 19.09
CA GLU A 221 -12.02 13.30 18.39
C GLU A 221 -11.52 12.34 17.32
N CYS A 222 -11.31 11.07 17.67
CA CYS A 222 -10.96 10.02 16.71
C CYS A 222 -12.02 9.90 15.62
N PHE A 223 -13.30 9.91 15.99
CA PHE A 223 -14.36 9.87 15.00
C PHE A 223 -14.32 11.07 14.03
N GLN A 224 -14.04 12.29 14.50
CA GLN A 224 -13.97 13.45 13.60
C GLN A 224 -12.77 13.35 12.65
N LEU A 225 -11.59 13.02 13.19
CA LEU A 225 -10.36 12.99 12.40
C LEU A 225 -10.35 11.85 11.38
N GLU A 226 -10.82 10.66 11.75
CA GLU A 226 -10.78 9.49 10.87
C GLU A 226 -11.77 9.55 9.71
N PHE A 227 -12.87 10.28 9.91
CA PHE A 227 -13.91 10.47 8.89
C PHE A 227 -13.75 11.77 8.09
N GLN A 228 -12.81 12.64 8.47
CA GLN A 228 -12.56 13.88 7.76
C GLN A 228 -11.93 13.61 6.37
N ASN A 229 -12.27 14.47 5.41
CA ASN A 229 -11.76 14.45 4.04
C ASN A 229 -10.44 15.21 3.92
N HIS A 230 -9.76 15.06 2.78
CA HIS A 230 -8.52 15.77 2.44
C HIS A 230 -7.29 15.34 3.24
N PHE A 231 -7.24 14.08 3.65
CA PHE A 231 -5.98 13.42 4.02
C PHE A 231 -5.37 12.72 2.81
N PHE A 232 -4.06 12.52 2.89
CA PHE A 232 -3.24 11.95 1.83
C PHE A 232 -2.23 11.01 2.48
N ARG A 233 -1.65 10.11 1.70
CA ARG A 233 -0.53 9.24 2.12
C ARG A 233 -0.90 8.33 3.30
N TYR A 234 0.00 8.16 4.27
CA TYR A 234 -0.17 7.23 5.39
C TYR A 234 -1.39 7.58 6.25
N ALA A 235 -1.68 8.86 6.46
CA ALA A 235 -2.89 9.25 7.16
C ALA A 235 -4.16 8.72 6.46
N LEU A 236 -4.20 8.73 5.12
CA LEU A 236 -5.36 8.26 4.37
C LEU A 236 -5.51 6.73 4.39
N THR A 237 -4.42 5.97 4.31
CA THR A 237 -4.46 4.50 4.44
C THR A 237 -4.87 4.09 5.85
N HIS A 238 -4.39 4.78 6.89
CA HIS A 238 -4.80 4.51 8.27
C HIS A 238 -6.28 4.82 8.51
N GLN A 239 -6.84 5.87 7.88
CA GLN A 239 -8.29 6.10 7.91
C GLN A 239 -9.09 4.93 7.32
N VAL A 240 -8.62 4.33 6.23
CA VAL A 240 -9.28 3.15 5.66
C VAL A 240 -9.18 1.96 6.62
N LEU A 241 -8.02 1.73 7.23
CA LEU A 241 -7.80 0.68 8.22
C LEU A 241 -8.71 0.85 9.45
N TYR A 242 -8.81 2.07 9.96
CA TYR A 242 -9.66 2.41 11.10
C TYR A 242 -11.13 2.07 10.81
N ILE A 243 -11.66 2.48 9.65
CA ILE A 243 -13.07 2.20 9.28
C ILE A 243 -13.28 0.69 9.01
N HIS A 244 -12.29 0.01 8.42
CA HIS A 244 -12.32 -1.44 8.23
C HIS A 244 -12.43 -2.18 9.57
N LEU A 245 -11.57 -1.83 10.53
CA LEU A 245 -11.55 -2.44 11.86
C LEU A 245 -12.83 -2.15 12.62
N LEU A 246 -13.33 -0.91 12.59
CA LEU A 246 -14.65 -0.58 13.16
C LEU A 246 -15.71 -1.57 12.66
N LYS A 247 -15.83 -1.73 11.35
CA LYS A 247 -16.82 -2.61 10.72
C LYS A 247 -16.63 -4.08 11.13
N LYS A 248 -15.40 -4.57 11.10
CA LYS A 248 -15.08 -5.99 11.35
C LYS A 248 -15.19 -6.39 12.82
N MET A 249 -14.83 -5.47 13.72
CA MET A 249 -14.97 -5.63 15.17
C MET A 249 -16.42 -5.46 15.66
N ASN A 250 -17.34 -5.02 14.78
CA ASN A 250 -18.75 -4.78 15.09
C ASN A 250 -18.96 -3.83 16.29
N CYS A 251 -18.15 -2.77 16.38
CA CYS A 251 -18.24 -1.81 17.48
C CYS A 251 -19.62 -1.12 17.53
N LYS A 252 -20.36 -1.26 18.62
CA LYS A 252 -21.77 -0.83 18.71
C LYS A 252 -22.00 0.69 18.71
N ASN A 253 -20.97 1.48 19.04
CA ASN A 253 -21.07 2.94 19.16
C ASN A 253 -20.91 3.68 17.81
N MET A 254 -21.20 3.00 16.70
CA MET A 254 -21.06 3.59 15.37
C MET A 254 -22.22 4.52 15.04
N LYS A 255 -21.88 5.78 14.69
CA LYS A 255 -22.83 6.77 14.21
C LYS A 255 -23.33 6.50 12.77
N TYR A 256 -22.58 5.70 12.00
CA TYR A 256 -22.88 5.42 10.59
C TYR A 256 -23.31 3.97 10.35
N PRO A 257 -24.35 3.74 9.53
CA PRO A 257 -24.70 2.42 9.05
C PRO A 257 -23.60 1.81 8.15
N ASN A 258 -23.58 0.48 8.05
CA ASN A 258 -22.55 -0.27 7.30
C ASN A 258 -22.44 0.11 5.81
N ASN A 259 -23.54 0.47 5.15
CA ASN A 259 -23.51 0.91 3.74
C ASN A 259 -22.80 2.28 3.60
N VAL A 260 -23.04 3.20 4.53
CA VAL A 260 -22.37 4.51 4.56
C VAL A 260 -20.86 4.33 4.78
N LEU A 261 -20.47 3.41 5.67
CA LEU A 261 -19.05 3.10 5.89
C LEU A 261 -18.38 2.52 4.62
N LYS A 262 -19.09 1.68 3.87
CA LYS A 262 -18.60 1.14 2.58
C LYS A 262 -18.39 2.25 1.55
N GLU A 263 -19.31 3.20 1.44
CA GLU A 263 -19.18 4.35 0.53
C GLU A 263 -17.99 5.24 0.91
N ILE A 264 -17.79 5.49 2.21
CA ILE A 264 -16.65 6.28 2.69
C ILE A 264 -15.33 5.57 2.39
N ILE A 265 -15.24 4.26 2.67
CA ILE A 265 -14.08 3.44 2.30
C ILE A 265 -13.84 3.51 0.79
N HIS A 266 -14.88 3.37 -0.02
CA HIS A 266 -14.78 3.40 -1.48
C HIS A 266 -14.24 4.74 -2.00
N HIS A 267 -14.73 5.86 -1.46
CA HIS A 267 -14.24 7.18 -1.80
C HIS A 267 -12.77 7.39 -1.39
N LYS A 268 -12.41 7.01 -0.17
CA LYS A 268 -11.03 7.09 0.34
C LYS A 268 -10.10 6.22 -0.51
N CYS A 269 -10.47 4.98 -0.80
CA CYS A 269 -9.67 4.09 -1.65
C CYS A 269 -9.57 4.56 -3.10
N THR A 270 -10.59 5.25 -3.62
CA THR A 270 -10.48 5.89 -4.93
C THR A 270 -9.39 6.98 -4.89
N THR A 271 -9.32 7.76 -3.80
CA THR A 271 -8.26 8.75 -3.62
C THR A 271 -6.89 8.09 -3.50
N VAL A 272 -6.78 7.04 -2.68
CA VAL A 272 -5.56 6.23 -2.54
C VAL A 272 -5.10 5.66 -3.88
N PHE A 273 -6.01 5.22 -4.74
CA PHE A 273 -5.65 4.66 -6.05
C PHE A 273 -4.98 5.71 -6.95
N GLU A 274 -5.54 6.93 -6.98
CA GLU A 274 -4.91 8.03 -7.72
C GLU A 274 -3.54 8.39 -7.10
N GLU A 275 -3.35 8.18 -5.79
CA GLU A 275 -2.03 8.32 -5.13
C GLU A 275 -1.03 7.30 -5.61
N ALA A 276 -1.40 6.03 -5.55
CA ALA A 276 -0.59 4.93 -6.01
C ALA A 276 -0.20 5.12 -7.50
N GLN A 277 -1.16 5.56 -8.33
CA GLN A 277 -0.90 5.79 -9.75
C GLN A 277 0.12 6.92 -9.98
N ASN A 278 0.07 7.99 -9.20
CA ASN A 278 1.06 9.07 -9.32
C ASN A 278 2.44 8.65 -8.81
N ILE A 279 2.49 7.83 -7.75
CA ILE A 279 3.75 7.25 -7.26
C ILE A 279 4.37 6.33 -8.32
N ALA A 280 3.58 5.48 -8.98
CA ALA A 280 4.05 4.52 -9.97
C ALA A 280 4.53 5.14 -11.30
N LYS A 281 4.15 6.39 -11.61
CA LYS A 281 4.53 7.06 -12.87
C LYS A 281 5.99 7.54 -12.89
N ASP A 282 6.63 7.67 -11.74
CA ASP A 282 7.97 8.22 -11.61
C ASP A 282 8.82 7.29 -10.76
N PHE A 283 9.94 6.82 -11.32
CA PHE A 283 10.81 5.83 -10.66
C PHE A 283 11.42 6.35 -9.35
N GLU A 284 11.84 7.62 -9.30
CA GLU A 284 12.43 8.20 -8.08
C GLU A 284 11.38 8.39 -6.98
N ILE A 285 10.15 8.76 -7.37
CA ILE A 285 9.03 8.85 -6.45
C ILE A 285 8.64 7.45 -5.97
N SER A 286 8.58 6.47 -6.88
CA SER A 286 8.26 5.08 -6.56
C SER A 286 9.25 4.48 -5.58
N ASP A 287 10.56 4.65 -5.75
CA ASP A 287 11.54 4.10 -4.81
C ASP A 287 11.46 4.78 -3.43
N ARG A 288 11.23 6.10 -3.42
CA ARG A 288 11.10 6.88 -2.18
C ARG A 288 9.84 6.54 -1.38
N TYR A 289 8.72 6.31 -2.06
CA TYR A 289 7.42 6.06 -1.44
C TYR A 289 6.96 4.61 -1.63
N LYS A 290 7.88 3.67 -1.85
CA LYS A 290 7.54 2.25 -2.08
C LYS A 290 6.77 1.63 -0.93
N ASP A 291 7.14 1.97 0.31
CA ASP A 291 6.45 1.49 1.51
C ASP A 291 4.98 1.91 1.51
N LEU A 292 4.72 3.22 1.39
CA LEU A 292 3.38 3.77 1.22
C LEU A 292 2.64 3.12 0.03
N PHE A 293 3.28 3.04 -1.14
CA PHE A 293 2.66 2.48 -2.34
C PHE A 293 2.19 1.04 -2.14
N ILE A 294 3.01 0.21 -1.49
CA ILE A 294 2.68 -1.18 -1.18
C ILE A 294 1.59 -1.25 -0.12
N GLU A 295 1.64 -0.39 0.91
CA GLU A 295 0.59 -0.27 1.91
C GLU A 295 -0.76 0.10 1.28
N GLN A 296 -0.77 1.04 0.32
CA GLN A 296 -1.97 1.44 -0.42
C GLN A 296 -2.59 0.26 -1.18
N ILE A 297 -1.77 -0.55 -1.84
CA ILE A 297 -2.20 -1.81 -2.49
C ILE A 297 -2.78 -2.78 -1.46
N ALA A 298 -2.10 -2.99 -0.33
CA ALA A 298 -2.55 -3.90 0.71
C ALA A 298 -3.89 -3.46 1.30
N VAL A 299 -3.98 -2.21 1.79
CA VAL A 299 -5.13 -1.68 2.52
C VAL A 299 -6.37 -1.61 1.63
N CYS A 300 -6.27 -1.00 0.45
CA CYS A 300 -7.42 -0.85 -0.45
C CYS A 300 -7.70 -2.10 -1.28
N GLY A 301 -6.70 -2.95 -1.49
CA GLY A 301 -6.87 -4.28 -2.03
C GLY A 301 -7.73 -5.17 -1.14
N VAL A 302 -7.57 -5.12 0.19
CA VAL A 302 -8.46 -5.80 1.16
C VAL A 302 -9.90 -5.30 1.07
N GLN A 303 -10.11 -4.05 0.61
CA GLN A 303 -11.45 -3.53 0.34
C GLN A 303 -12.02 -3.95 -1.02
N ASN A 304 -11.36 -4.89 -1.71
CA ASN A 304 -11.71 -5.41 -3.04
C ASN A 304 -11.68 -4.40 -4.19
N MET A 305 -10.93 -3.31 -4.05
CA MET A 305 -10.71 -2.41 -5.18
C MET A 305 -9.76 -3.07 -6.18
N VAL A 306 -10.34 -3.62 -7.25
CA VAL A 306 -9.61 -4.45 -8.22
C VAL A 306 -8.62 -3.65 -9.05
N ASP A 307 -8.78 -2.33 -9.13
CA ASP A 307 -7.88 -1.44 -9.88
C ASP A 307 -6.43 -1.49 -9.38
N PHE A 308 -6.18 -1.90 -8.13
CA PHE A 308 -4.85 -2.09 -7.57
C PHE A 308 -4.14 -3.36 -8.05
N PHE A 309 -4.86 -4.29 -8.69
CA PHE A 309 -4.31 -5.52 -9.23
C PHE A 309 -3.71 -5.29 -10.62
N ARG A 310 -2.47 -4.79 -10.65
CA ARG A 310 -1.77 -4.33 -11.86
C ARG A 310 -0.47 -5.10 -12.09
N PRO A 311 -0.32 -5.85 -13.20
CA PRO A 311 0.92 -6.56 -13.50
C PRO A 311 2.17 -5.68 -13.45
N GLU A 312 2.07 -4.43 -13.90
CA GLU A 312 3.17 -3.47 -13.86
C GLU A 312 3.58 -3.08 -12.43
N TRP A 313 2.62 -3.03 -11.49
CA TRP A 313 2.87 -2.69 -10.08
C TRP A 313 3.45 -3.85 -9.28
N PHE A 314 3.22 -5.09 -9.71
CA PHE A 314 3.79 -6.28 -9.07
C PHE A 314 5.32 -6.20 -8.95
N SER A 315 5.99 -5.65 -9.98
CA SER A 315 7.45 -5.51 -10.01
C SER A 315 8.00 -4.66 -8.85
N ILE A 316 7.24 -3.65 -8.41
CA ILE A 316 7.59 -2.77 -7.28
C ILE A 316 7.55 -3.58 -5.98
N ILE A 317 6.49 -4.36 -5.75
CA ILE A 317 6.36 -5.25 -4.59
C ILE A 317 7.54 -6.23 -4.52
N VAL A 318 7.84 -6.89 -5.64
CA VAL A 318 8.97 -7.84 -5.72
C VAL A 318 10.29 -7.17 -5.40
N SER A 319 10.54 -5.97 -5.94
CA SER A 319 11.79 -5.26 -5.72
C SER A 319 12.01 -4.91 -4.25
N SER A 320 10.94 -4.55 -3.53
CA SER A 320 10.98 -4.22 -2.10
C SER A 320 11.34 -5.44 -1.25
N ILE A 321 10.81 -6.61 -1.57
CA ILE A 321 11.13 -7.86 -0.85
C ILE A 321 12.58 -8.31 -1.11
N VAL A 322 13.05 -8.19 -2.36
CA VAL A 322 14.38 -8.71 -2.74
C VAL A 322 15.51 -7.84 -2.24
N ARG A 323 15.36 -6.51 -2.27
CA ARG A 323 16.43 -5.58 -1.89
C ARG A 323 16.37 -5.16 -0.43
N ASN A 324 15.23 -5.33 0.25
CA ASN A 324 14.97 -4.93 1.64
C ASN A 324 15.62 -3.58 2.04
N ASP A 325 15.63 -2.62 1.10
CA ASP A 325 16.24 -1.31 1.29
C ASP A 325 15.16 -0.31 1.69
N CYS A 326 14.66 -0.39 2.92
CA CYS A 326 13.69 0.58 3.41
C CYS A 326 14.38 1.92 3.72
N ILE A 327 13.91 3.02 3.12
CA ILE A 327 14.44 4.38 3.34
C ILE A 327 13.43 5.15 4.21
N GLU A 328 13.55 5.03 5.52
CA GLU A 328 12.79 5.87 6.44
C GLU A 328 13.41 7.27 6.52
N TYR A 329 12.62 8.32 6.26
CA TYR A 329 12.97 9.70 6.57
C TYR A 329 12.83 9.96 8.09
N LYS A 330 13.58 9.23 8.93
CA LYS A 330 14.06 9.51 10.30
C LYS A 330 14.18 8.23 11.16
N ASN A 331 15.43 7.84 11.37
CA ASN A 331 15.99 7.31 12.63
C ASN A 331 15.65 5.90 13.15
N ASN A 332 14.87 5.02 12.51
CA ASN A 332 14.75 3.62 12.98
C ASN A 332 14.73 2.57 11.85
N LYS A 333 15.91 2.28 11.29
CA LYS A 333 16.11 1.28 10.23
C LYS A 333 15.50 -0.11 10.55
N LEU A 334 15.54 -0.57 11.80
CA LEU A 334 15.01 -1.88 12.21
C LEU A 334 13.48 -2.02 12.05
N SER A 335 12.71 -0.97 12.37
CA SER A 335 11.24 -0.98 12.26
C SER A 335 10.76 -0.84 10.81
N CYS A 336 11.65 -0.36 9.92
CA CYS A 336 11.37 -0.13 8.51
C CYS A 336 11.32 -1.46 7.75
N ASP A 337 12.23 -2.39 8.06
CA ASP A 337 12.37 -3.65 7.33
C ASP A 337 11.22 -4.63 7.65
N SER A 338 10.82 -4.72 8.93
CA SER A 338 9.66 -5.53 9.36
C SER A 338 8.34 -4.97 8.83
N HIS A 339 8.16 -3.65 8.87
CA HIS A 339 6.99 -2.97 8.32
C HIS A 339 6.87 -3.17 6.81
N LEU A 340 7.92 -2.85 6.06
CA LEU A 340 7.95 -2.99 4.60
C LEU A 340 7.68 -4.44 4.19
N THR A 341 8.26 -5.41 4.91
CA THR A 341 7.98 -6.82 4.66
C THR A 341 6.53 -7.17 4.97
N GLY A 342 5.99 -6.70 6.11
CA GLY A 342 4.60 -6.91 6.49
C GLY A 342 3.62 -6.40 5.42
N VAL A 343 3.74 -5.14 5.00
CA VAL A 343 2.87 -4.58 3.95
C VAL A 343 3.06 -5.28 2.61
N SER A 344 4.29 -5.73 2.29
CA SER A 344 4.56 -6.51 1.08
C SER A 344 3.88 -7.87 1.10
N LEU A 345 3.92 -8.60 2.23
CA LEU A 345 3.19 -9.86 2.42
C LEU A 345 1.68 -9.65 2.29
N ALA A 346 1.14 -8.59 2.90
CA ALA A 346 -0.27 -8.25 2.78
C ALA A 346 -0.67 -7.97 1.32
N ALA A 347 0.14 -7.19 0.58
CA ALA A 347 -0.07 -6.90 -0.84
C ALA A 347 0.03 -8.16 -1.71
N LEU A 348 0.98 -9.06 -1.45
CA LEU A 348 1.06 -10.36 -2.12
C LEU A 348 -0.18 -11.23 -1.86
N GLY A 349 -0.71 -11.20 -0.62
CA GLY A 349 -1.99 -11.82 -0.29
C GLY A 349 -3.15 -11.25 -1.13
N VAL A 350 -3.21 -9.93 -1.29
CA VAL A 350 -4.19 -9.27 -2.15
C VAL A 350 -4.08 -9.72 -3.61
N TYR A 351 -2.86 -9.78 -4.16
CA TYR A 351 -2.63 -10.25 -5.53
C TYR A 351 -3.07 -11.71 -5.70
N TRP A 352 -2.73 -12.57 -4.75
CA TRP A 352 -3.18 -13.96 -4.73
C TRP A 352 -4.71 -14.06 -4.76
N LYS A 353 -5.40 -13.28 -3.92
CA LYS A 353 -6.86 -13.25 -3.91
C LYS A 353 -7.43 -12.89 -5.28
N PHE A 354 -6.94 -11.84 -5.93
CA PHE A 354 -7.48 -11.41 -7.23
C PHE A 354 -7.20 -12.42 -8.36
N LEU A 355 -6.07 -13.12 -8.32
CA LEU A 355 -5.80 -14.25 -9.22
C LEU A 355 -6.81 -15.38 -9.01
N CYS A 356 -7.07 -15.71 -7.75
CA CYS A 356 -8.05 -16.70 -7.35
C CYS A 356 -9.49 -16.33 -7.73
N TYR A 357 -9.85 -15.04 -7.65
CA TYR A 357 -11.13 -14.50 -8.14
C TYR A 357 -11.22 -14.43 -9.67
N LYS A 358 -10.19 -14.92 -10.38
CA LYS A 358 -10.17 -15.01 -11.84
C LYS A 358 -10.30 -13.66 -12.53
N VAL A 359 -9.80 -12.59 -11.89
CA VAL A 359 -9.81 -11.23 -12.46
C VAL A 359 -9.09 -11.18 -13.82
N ASN A 360 -8.04 -12.00 -14.02
CA ASN A 360 -7.33 -12.05 -15.30
C ASN A 360 -8.09 -12.77 -16.43
N THR A 361 -8.94 -13.77 -16.13
CA THR A 361 -9.63 -14.52 -17.21
C THR A 361 -10.82 -13.79 -17.83
N TYR A 362 -11.18 -12.61 -17.32
CA TYR A 362 -12.30 -11.82 -17.85
C TYR A 362 -11.87 -10.57 -18.64
N GLY A 363 -10.58 -10.44 -18.96
CA GLY A 363 -10.12 -9.42 -19.91
C GLY A 363 -10.47 -7.99 -19.53
N VAL A 364 -10.34 -7.63 -18.25
CA VAL A 364 -10.51 -6.24 -17.83
C VAL A 364 -9.13 -5.57 -17.80
N TYR A 365 -8.71 -5.13 -18.98
CA TYR A 365 -7.81 -4.00 -19.19
C TYR A 365 -8.34 -3.14 -20.34
#